data_AF-A0A9E4BZU0-F1
#
_entry.id   AF-A0A9E4BZU0-F1
#
_cell.length_a   1.000
_cell.length_b   1.000
_cell.length_c   1.000
_cell.angle_alpha   90.00
_cell.angle_beta   90.00
_cell.angle_gamma   90.00
#
_symmetry.space_group_name_H-M   'P 1'
#
loop_
_entity.id
_entity.type
_entity.pdbx_description
1 polymer ?
#
loop_
_entity_poly.entity_id
_entity_poly.type
_entity_poly.pdbx_seq_one_letter_code
_entity_poly.pdbx_strand_id
1 'polypeptide(L)'
;MSQESRCYGSAIAQVGRHVLVTGRSFSNEGIRATADQFNEPFSPHDQTQLRTGVFLYEDGDIQLKAVLPSGGDTGYAGILPMGDDHALIAYYSTYESPDEGSCVYLSSVTIEE
;
A
#
# COMPACT_ATOMS: atom_id res chain seq x y z
N MET A 1 24.27 13.26 2.11
CA MET A 1 22.99 13.34 2.84
C MET A 1 22.10 12.25 2.27
N SER A 2 21.55 11.36 3.08
CA SER A 2 20.54 10.38 2.63
C SER A 2 19.20 11.08 2.45
N GLN A 3 18.47 10.74 1.40
CA GLN A 3 17.06 11.09 1.26
C GLN A 3 16.25 9.87 1.71
N GLU A 4 15.17 10.10 2.47
CA GLU A 4 14.31 9.06 3.02
C GLU A 4 12.86 9.33 2.62
N SER A 5 12.23 8.29 2.08
CA SER A 5 10.79 8.23 1.83
C SER A 5 10.18 7.21 2.78
N ARG A 6 8.94 7.46 3.23
CA ARG A 6 8.36 6.68 4.33
C ARG A 6 6.91 6.28 4.08
N CYS A 7 6.61 5.04 4.45
CA CYS A 7 5.27 4.50 4.68
C CYS A 7 5.37 3.56 5.88
N TYR A 8 4.28 3.36 6.62
CA TYR A 8 4.31 2.43 7.76
C TYR A 8 3.89 1.04 7.32
N GLY A 9 4.51 0.07 7.96
CA GLY A 9 4.11 -1.31 7.80
C GLY A 9 4.34 -1.80 6.37
N SER A 10 5.62 -1.83 5.98
CA SER A 10 6.00 -1.98 4.59
C SER A 10 6.53 -3.36 4.24
N ALA A 11 6.34 -3.69 2.96
CA ALA A 11 7.03 -4.77 2.29
C ALA A 11 7.68 -4.20 1.03
N ILE A 12 8.80 -4.79 0.62
CA ILE A 12 9.54 -4.41 -0.57
C ILE A 12 9.86 -5.66 -1.38
N ALA A 13 9.68 -5.58 -2.69
CA ALA A 13 10.06 -6.65 -3.60
C ALA A 13 10.47 -6.08 -4.95
N GLN A 14 11.40 -6.76 -5.61
CA GLN A 14 11.69 -6.51 -7.02
C GLN A 14 10.68 -7.28 -7.88
N VAL A 15 10.04 -6.60 -8.82
CA VAL A 15 9.10 -7.18 -9.80
C VAL A 15 9.58 -6.74 -11.19
N GLY A 16 10.17 -7.66 -11.93
CA GLY A 16 10.91 -7.34 -13.15
C GLY A 16 11.99 -6.27 -12.91
N ARG A 17 11.86 -5.16 -13.63
CA ARG A 17 12.75 -3.98 -13.50
C ARG A 17 12.34 -3.01 -12.41
N HIS A 18 11.17 -3.21 -11.81
CA HIS A 18 10.56 -2.30 -10.85
C HIS A 18 10.85 -2.73 -9.42
N VAL A 19 10.95 -1.75 -8.53
CA VAL A 19 10.97 -1.98 -7.09
C VAL A 19 9.62 -1.56 -6.54
N LEU A 20 8.84 -2.54 -6.10
CA LEU A 20 7.55 -2.34 -5.45
C LEU A 20 7.74 -2.18 -3.96
N VAL A 21 7.07 -1.18 -3.40
CA VAL A 21 6.91 -1.00 -1.96
C VAL A 21 5.42 -0.97 -1.65
N THR A 22 5.00 -1.63 -0.57
CA THR A 22 3.64 -1.45 -0.03
C THR A 22 3.72 -0.79 1.32
N GLY A 23 2.66 -0.11 1.73
CA GLY A 23 2.54 0.40 3.08
C GLY A 23 1.39 1.38 3.22
N ARG A 24 1.16 1.88 4.43
CA ARG A 24 0.08 2.83 4.69
C ARG A 24 0.56 4.28 4.70
N SER A 25 -0.27 5.18 4.16
CA SER A 25 -0.12 6.64 4.25
C SER A 25 -0.91 7.20 5.45
N PHE A 26 -0.38 8.22 6.13
CA PHE A 26 -0.97 8.84 7.33
C PHE A 26 -0.86 10.36 7.33
N SER A 27 -1.73 11.02 8.09
CA SER A 27 -1.82 12.47 8.26
C SER A 27 -0.84 13.08 9.28
N ASN A 28 -0.12 12.29 10.09
CA ASN A 28 0.71 12.81 11.17
C ASN A 28 2.20 12.50 10.99
N GLU A 29 2.90 13.37 10.27
CA GLU A 29 4.27 13.84 10.58
C GLU A 29 4.83 14.54 9.33
N GLY A 30 5.67 15.56 9.47
CA GLY A 30 6.03 16.47 8.38
C GLY A 30 6.99 15.96 7.29
N ILE A 31 6.95 14.68 6.88
CA ILE A 31 7.80 14.15 5.79
C ILE A 31 6.99 13.23 4.86
N ARG A 32 7.12 13.44 3.55
CA ARG A 32 6.28 12.95 2.44
C ARG A 32 5.95 11.44 2.50
N ALA A 33 4.66 11.12 2.63
CA ALA A 33 4.00 10.06 1.87
C ALA A 33 3.24 10.77 0.74
N THR A 34 3.41 10.35 -0.51
CA THR A 34 3.13 11.17 -1.71
C THR A 34 1.69 11.67 -1.81
N ALA A 35 1.56 12.93 -1.39
CA ALA A 35 0.62 14.00 -1.72
C ALA A 35 -0.86 13.85 -1.35
N ASP A 36 -1.56 12.79 -1.70
CA ASP A 36 -3.00 12.74 -1.43
C ASP A 36 -3.31 11.55 -0.54
N GLN A 37 -3.73 11.88 0.68
CA GLN A 37 -4.41 10.98 1.59
C GLN A 37 -5.36 10.11 0.77
N PHE A 38 -5.50 8.82 1.07
CA PHE A 38 -6.47 7.95 0.42
C PHE A 38 -7.92 8.33 0.85
N ASN A 39 -8.29 9.59 0.63
CA ASN A 39 -9.34 10.33 1.32
C ASN A 39 -10.71 10.16 0.72
N GLU A 40 -10.80 9.56 -0.46
CA GLU A 40 -12.09 9.27 -1.05
C GLU A 40 -12.64 7.98 -0.43
N PRO A 41 -13.83 8.03 0.21
CA PRO A 41 -14.49 6.82 0.67
C PRO A 41 -14.77 5.92 -0.53
N PHE A 42 -14.07 4.80 -0.63
CA PHE A 42 -14.35 3.80 -1.68
C PHE A 42 -15.60 2.96 -1.35
N SER A 43 -16.00 2.94 -0.07
CA SER A 43 -17.11 2.14 0.44
C SER A 43 -17.74 2.79 1.68
N PRO A 44 -19.06 2.62 1.91
CA PRO A 44 -19.74 3.02 3.15
C PRO A 44 -19.16 2.39 4.43
N HIS A 45 -18.39 1.32 4.30
CA HIS A 45 -17.73 0.63 5.42
C HIS A 45 -16.31 1.14 5.71
N ASP A 46 -15.80 2.11 4.94
CA ASP A 46 -14.48 2.70 5.15
C ASP A 46 -14.50 3.72 6.30
N GLN A 47 -14.57 3.22 7.54
CA GLN A 47 -14.68 4.06 8.74
C GLN A 47 -13.38 4.78 9.12
N THR A 48 -12.24 4.34 8.61
CA THR A 48 -10.91 4.82 9.05
C THR A 48 -10.13 5.56 7.96
N GLN A 49 -10.50 5.43 6.68
CA GLN A 49 -9.74 5.97 5.53
C GLN A 49 -8.29 5.46 5.46
N LEU A 50 -7.99 4.35 6.14
CA LEU A 50 -6.66 3.76 6.22
C LEU A 50 -6.54 2.62 5.23
N ARG A 51 -5.70 2.72 4.21
CA ARG A 51 -5.51 1.69 3.18
C ARG A 51 -4.05 1.36 2.93
N THR A 52 -3.81 0.18 2.38
CA THR A 52 -2.51 -0.20 1.83
C THR A 52 -2.32 0.47 0.47
N GLY A 53 -1.33 1.33 0.36
CA GLY A 53 -0.80 1.83 -0.91
C GLY A 53 0.21 0.85 -1.51
N VAL A 54 0.28 0.86 -2.84
CA VAL A 54 1.33 0.23 -3.64
C VAL A 54 2.11 1.33 -4.32
N PHE A 55 3.41 1.33 -4.12
CA PHE A 55 4.34 2.36 -4.56
C PHE A 55 5.41 1.77 -5.47
N LEU A 56 5.90 2.56 -6.41
CA LEU A 56 7.11 2.30 -7.17
C LEU A 56 8.25 3.13 -6.61
N TYR A 57 9.43 2.53 -6.43
CA TYR A 57 10.62 3.30 -6.10
C TYR A 57 11.27 3.80 -7.39
N GLU A 58 11.19 5.12 -7.60
CA GLU A 58 11.63 5.82 -8.81
C GLU A 58 12.32 7.13 -8.42
N ASP A 59 13.42 7.47 -9.09
CA ASP A 59 14.17 8.71 -8.86
C ASP A 59 14.55 9.00 -7.40
N GLY A 60 14.77 7.94 -6.61
CA GLY A 60 15.17 8.06 -5.22
C GLY A 60 14.00 8.25 -4.23
N ASP A 61 12.75 8.12 -4.69
CA ASP A 61 11.54 8.32 -3.88
C ASP A 61 10.51 7.21 -4.16
N ILE A 62 9.57 7.00 -3.24
CA ILE A 62 8.43 6.08 -3.47
C ILE A 62 7.26 6.88 -4.04
N GLN A 63 6.77 6.48 -5.22
CA GLN A 63 5.65 7.10 -5.91
C GLN A 63 4.42 6.22 -5.82
N LEU A 64 3.31 6.76 -5.33
CA LEU A 64 2.05 6.02 -5.25
C LEU A 64 1.57 5.60 -6.65
N LYS A 65 1.37 4.30 -6.84
CA LYS A 65 0.87 3.71 -8.09
C LYS A 65 -0.58 3.25 -7.97
N ALA A 66 -0.93 2.62 -6.86
CA ALA A 66 -2.27 2.08 -6.65
C ALA A 66 -2.66 2.05 -5.17
N VAL A 67 -3.95 1.96 -4.91
CA VAL A 67 -4.52 1.77 -3.56
C VAL A 67 -5.27 0.45 -3.56
N LEU A 68 -5.00 -0.39 -2.57
CA LEU A 68 -5.73 -1.65 -2.44
C LEU A 68 -7.16 -1.40 -1.94
N PRO A 69 -8.13 -2.25 -2.32
CA PRO A 69 -9.56 -1.96 -2.16
C PRO A 69 -10.05 -1.96 -0.71
N SER A 70 -9.39 -2.69 0.19
CA SER A 70 -9.78 -2.83 1.61
C SER A 70 -8.78 -2.14 2.58
N GLY A 71 -9.29 -1.73 3.74
CA GLY A 71 -8.63 -0.80 4.67
C GLY A 71 -8.73 -1.16 6.17
N GLY A 72 -8.40 -0.23 7.06
CA GLY A 72 -8.31 -0.43 8.51
C GLY A 72 -6.88 -0.52 9.05
N ASP A 73 -6.63 -1.42 10.02
CA ASP A 73 -5.25 -1.73 10.44
C ASP A 73 -4.52 -2.49 9.33
N THR A 74 -3.91 -1.71 8.46
CA THR A 74 -3.25 -2.15 7.24
C THR A 74 -1.80 -1.69 7.29
N GLY A 75 -0.87 -2.65 7.27
CA GLY A 75 0.56 -2.38 7.45
C GLY A 75 1.43 -3.63 7.47
N TYR A 76 0.91 -4.78 7.05
CA TYR A 76 1.71 -6.01 7.01
C TYR A 76 1.35 -6.74 5.72
N ALA A 77 2.00 -6.33 4.64
CA ALA A 77 1.78 -6.95 3.35
C ALA A 77 2.87 -7.99 3.05
N GLY A 78 2.54 -8.94 2.18
CA GLY A 78 3.49 -9.80 1.49
C GLY A 78 3.34 -9.59 0.00
N ILE A 79 4.47 -9.49 -0.72
CA ILE A 79 4.49 -9.31 -2.17
C ILE A 79 5.06 -10.58 -2.81
N LEU A 80 4.31 -11.15 -3.75
CA LEU A 80 4.74 -12.27 -4.57
C LEU A 80 4.82 -11.80 -6.03
N PRO A 81 6.04 -11.60 -6.58
CA PRO A 81 6.22 -11.34 -8.01
C PRO A 81 5.68 -12.53 -8.84
N MET A 82 4.85 -12.23 -9.84
CA MET A 82 4.25 -13.22 -10.74
C MET A 82 4.75 -13.09 -12.19
N GLY A 83 5.55 -12.04 -12.48
CA GLY A 83 6.09 -11.71 -13.78
C GLY A 83 6.92 -10.42 -13.71
N ASP A 84 7.19 -9.81 -14.86
CA ASP A 84 7.98 -8.57 -14.93
C ASP A 84 7.18 -7.32 -14.56
N ASP A 85 5.86 -7.39 -14.68
CA ASP A 85 4.90 -6.30 -14.52
C ASP A 85 3.70 -6.67 -13.62
N HIS A 86 3.73 -7.85 -12.99
CA HIS A 86 2.62 -8.36 -12.18
C HIS A 86 3.07 -8.87 -10.81
N ALA A 87 2.27 -8.58 -9.79
CA ALA A 87 2.47 -9.10 -8.44
C ALA A 87 1.13 -9.45 -7.76
N LEU A 88 1.17 -10.47 -6.91
CA LEU A 88 0.13 -10.73 -5.92
C LEU A 88 0.54 -10.09 -4.60
N ILE A 89 -0.41 -9.42 -3.95
CA ILE A 89 -0.20 -8.73 -2.68
C ILE A 89 -1.19 -9.26 -1.66
N ALA A 90 -0.67 -9.98 -0.67
CA ALA A 90 -1.44 -10.37 0.51
C ALA A 90 -1.32 -9.26 1.57
N TYR A 91 -2.42 -8.85 2.20
CA TYR A 91 -2.39 -7.79 3.20
C TYR A 91 -3.51 -7.94 4.23
N TYR A 92 -3.24 -7.52 5.46
CA TYR A 92 -4.26 -7.45 6.51
C TYR A 92 -5.19 -6.27 6.29
N SER A 93 -6.46 -6.46 6.64
CA SER A 93 -7.46 -5.40 6.67
C SER A 93 -8.57 -5.75 7.66
N THR A 94 -9.06 -4.73 8.37
CA THR A 94 -10.21 -4.81 9.28
C THR A 94 -11.49 -4.30 8.62
N TYR A 95 -11.54 -4.31 7.28
CA TYR A 95 -12.62 -3.70 6.49
C TYR A 95 -14.00 -4.30 6.78
N GLU A 96 -14.09 -5.63 6.93
CA GLU A 96 -15.37 -6.31 7.18
C GLU A 96 -15.76 -6.33 8.66
N SER A 97 -14.78 -6.44 9.56
CA SER A 97 -15.01 -6.57 11.01
C SER A 97 -14.03 -5.70 11.83
N PRO A 98 -14.25 -4.38 11.93
CA PRO A 98 -13.37 -3.48 12.68
C PRO A 98 -13.19 -3.88 14.15
N ASP A 99 -14.21 -4.52 14.75
CA ASP A 99 -14.20 -4.94 16.15
C ASP A 99 -13.81 -6.42 16.38
N GLU A 100 -13.74 -7.23 15.32
CA GLU A 100 -13.45 -8.69 15.43
C GLU A 100 -12.04 -9.07 14.96
N GLY A 101 -11.28 -8.11 14.43
CA GLY A 101 -9.88 -8.28 14.04
C GLY A 101 -9.65 -8.19 12.53
N SER A 102 -8.41 -8.48 12.12
CA SER A 102 -7.98 -8.32 10.73
C SER A 102 -8.12 -9.63 9.93
N CYS A 103 -8.69 -9.55 8.74
CA CYS A 103 -8.67 -10.60 7.73
C CYS A 103 -7.47 -10.42 6.78
N VAL A 104 -7.04 -11.52 6.14
CA VAL A 104 -6.04 -11.45 5.05
C VAL A 104 -6.76 -11.38 3.72
N TYR A 105 -6.47 -10.34 2.95
CA TYR A 105 -6.95 -10.15 1.58
C TYR A 105 -5.81 -10.38 0.59
N LEU A 106 -6.16 -10.74 -0.63
CA LEU A 106 -5.24 -10.92 -1.75
C LEU A 106 -5.67 -10.02 -2.90
N SER A 107 -4.76 -9.21 -3.42
CA SER A 107 -4.97 -8.37 -4.60
C SER A 107 -3.95 -8.70 -5.68
N SER A 108 -4.39 -8.73 -6.94
CA SER A 108 -3.50 -8.73 -8.09
C SER A 108 -3.22 -7.30 -8.52
N VAL A 109 -1.97 -6.98 -8.78
CA VAL A 109 -1.54 -5.64 -9.21
C VAL A 109 -0.72 -5.75 -10.49
N THR A 110 -1.03 -4.85 -11.43
CA THR A 110 -0.29 -4.65 -12.67
C THR A 110 0.50 -3.34 -12.56
N ILE A 111 1.78 -3.37 -12.96
CA ILE A 111 2.72 -2.25 -12.82
C ILE A 111 2.71 -1.36 -14.07
N GLU A 112 2.78 -1.96 -15.25
CA GLU A 112 2.74 -1.29 -16.55
C GLU A 112 1.39 -1.59 -17.25
N GLU A 113 0.73 -0.58 -17.83
CA GLU A 113 -0.46 -0.77 -18.66
C GLU A 113 -0.12 -1.05 -20.13
#